data_AF-A0A7C8MEC6-F1
#
_entry.id   AF-A0A7C8MEC6-F1
#
_cell.length_a   1.000
_cell.length_b   1.000
_cell.length_c   1.000
_cell.angle_alpha   90.00
_cell.angle_beta   90.00
_cell.angle_gamma   90.00
#
_symmetry.space_group_name_H-M   'P 1'
#
loop_
_entity.id
_entity.type
_entity.pdbx_description
1 polymer ?
#
loop_
_entity_poly.entity_id
_entity_poly.type
_entity_poly.pdbx_seq_one_letter_code
_entity_poly.pdbx_strand_id
1 'polypeptide(L)'
;MAAPLSASMQNMSGPWVFNKSQSDSTDALLRLQGVPWWKRQAAGVVTVTDHITHNDTRIDTILTITGGFKGGEEFLILDGSSQTLAHENLGPIVTQATYSDLSDVSDDWLKQGWYYGEGHDEQSDEQKKKEHIKVEISSEKIGASDTVKTPIWFSQNPLDSLERSKMSAINGTAFEQWYFETVSEAGDAFLIAFGRDPSYKAFGHGVLPIEMTFLFRNGTRVPLTAFAHQSHVTDCCGEVRGEWTLADDKGTISWRVSADVKSAEVKFDTPMVQGLASWKSRTPARYADGSLWPSKSASTEVAPHMHFTEPIPIADAQVSLTVHGSPLEFKGMGGHFHDWVAFNWFNVLDGWEMLRATAGPYAFTLLNPTSRVHRGVNYQSAILFKDGEPIFTAFEPTPTKNTSQAQDYVQVGRQHGGTVRGGLADDSSGWTIDFIGADPEQRWSFSTKHKAIAHEQGLGQGTGLTVFTDEVSGGEVGGEQHTGYGICEQVVLPASIDISTAWSIFKIHRDNNRLSTTIALWKMLKAGFAEAGRHIAWKLLG
;
A
#
# COMPACT_ATOMS: atom_id res chain seq x y z
N MET A 1 19.36 31.73 7.72
CA MET A 1 18.39 32.82 7.91
C MET A 1 18.70 33.51 9.22
N ALA A 2 18.80 34.84 9.25
CA ALA A 2 18.99 35.59 10.50
C ALA A 2 17.64 36.12 10.96
N ALA A 3 17.09 35.55 12.02
CA ALA A 3 15.95 36.12 12.72
C ALA A 3 16.40 37.35 13.53
N PRO A 4 15.58 38.40 13.66
CA PRO A 4 15.91 39.51 14.55
C PRO A 4 16.00 39.01 16.00
N LEU A 5 16.86 39.62 16.81
CA LEU A 5 17.03 39.25 18.24
C LEU A 5 15.74 39.34 19.06
N SER A 6 14.73 40.06 18.57
CA SER A 6 13.41 40.18 19.19
C SER A 6 12.45 39.03 18.88
N ALA A 7 12.79 38.15 17.92
CA ALA A 7 11.96 37.00 17.60
C ALA A 7 12.30 35.82 18.50
N SER A 8 11.29 35.10 18.95
CA SER A 8 11.43 33.89 19.75
C SER A 8 10.41 32.84 19.34
N MET A 9 10.57 31.60 19.82
CA MET A 9 9.57 30.56 19.57
C MET A 9 8.20 30.86 20.18
N GLN A 10 8.10 31.79 21.12
CA GLN A 10 6.86 32.28 21.71
C GLN A 10 6.31 33.54 21.01
N ASN A 11 7.10 34.17 20.14
CA ASN A 11 6.67 35.31 19.33
C ASN A 11 7.40 35.35 17.99
N MET A 12 6.74 34.82 16.97
CA MET A 12 7.22 34.79 15.59
C MET A 12 6.45 35.78 14.71
N SER A 13 5.64 36.66 15.31
CA SER A 13 4.76 37.56 14.57
C SER A 13 5.59 38.54 13.73
N GLY A 14 5.28 38.62 12.44
CA GLY A 14 5.93 39.55 11.53
C GLY A 14 6.04 39.04 10.10
N PRO A 15 6.51 39.89 9.17
CA PRO A 15 6.86 39.50 7.81
C PRO A 15 8.26 38.87 7.77
N TRP A 16 8.36 37.69 7.18
CA TRP A 16 9.59 36.93 7.04
C TRP A 16 9.91 36.74 5.56
N VAL A 17 11.02 37.31 5.11
CA VAL A 17 11.46 37.16 3.71
C VAL A 17 12.41 35.98 3.60
N PHE A 18 12.07 35.02 2.75
CA PHE A 18 12.88 33.83 2.52
C PHE A 18 14.25 34.19 1.93
N ASN A 19 15.33 33.91 2.66
CA ASN A 19 16.68 34.24 2.22
C ASN A 19 17.29 33.13 1.35
N LYS A 20 17.02 33.21 0.05
CA LYS A 20 17.51 32.26 -0.96
C LYS A 20 19.03 32.07 -1.00
N SER A 21 19.82 33.08 -0.62
CA SER A 21 21.28 32.98 -0.65
C SER A 21 21.86 32.08 0.44
N GLN A 22 21.08 31.84 1.51
CA GLN A 22 21.44 31.00 2.65
C GLN A 22 20.60 29.72 2.74
N SER A 23 19.74 29.47 1.77
CA SER A 23 18.84 28.32 1.74
C SER A 23 19.24 27.38 0.61
N ASP A 24 19.01 26.09 0.81
CA ASP A 24 19.10 25.11 -0.27
C ASP A 24 18.06 25.39 -1.36
N SER A 25 18.30 24.84 -2.55
CA SER A 25 17.39 25.00 -3.69
C SER A 25 16.01 24.44 -3.37
N THR A 26 14.97 25.27 -3.55
CA THR A 26 13.57 24.85 -3.41
C THR A 26 13.09 23.98 -4.57
N ASP A 27 13.87 23.79 -5.64
CA ASP A 27 13.45 23.01 -6.81
C ASP A 27 13.15 21.56 -6.45
N ALA A 28 13.97 20.93 -5.60
CA ALA A 28 13.74 19.55 -5.16
C ALA A 28 12.40 19.42 -4.40
N LEU A 29 12.14 20.33 -3.45
CA LEU A 29 10.90 20.39 -2.68
C LEU A 29 9.68 20.65 -3.57
N LEU A 30 9.75 21.65 -4.44
CA LEU A 30 8.64 21.98 -5.34
C LEU A 30 8.40 20.88 -6.39
N ARG A 31 9.46 20.17 -6.80
CA ARG A 31 9.34 18.99 -7.66
C ARG A 31 8.63 17.85 -6.93
N LEU A 32 8.93 17.63 -5.65
CA LEU A 32 8.24 16.66 -4.79
C LEU A 32 6.75 17.01 -4.64
N GLN A 33 6.41 18.29 -4.57
CA GLN A 33 5.03 18.78 -4.51
C GLN A 33 4.31 18.80 -5.88
N GLY A 34 4.94 18.27 -6.94
CA GLY A 34 4.33 18.20 -8.26
C GLY A 34 4.21 19.54 -8.99
N VAL A 35 4.93 20.58 -8.56
CA VAL A 35 4.90 21.91 -9.18
C VAL A 35 5.59 21.83 -10.56
N PRO A 36 4.93 22.27 -11.67
CA PRO A 36 5.51 22.21 -13.02
C PRO A 36 6.86 22.92 -13.15
N TRP A 37 7.75 22.38 -13.99
CA TRP A 37 9.14 22.85 -14.13
C TRP A 37 9.26 24.37 -14.33
N TRP A 38 8.46 24.96 -15.22
CA TRP A 38 8.50 26.41 -15.48
C TRP A 38 8.09 27.24 -14.25
N LYS A 39 7.14 26.77 -13.42
CA LYS A 39 6.79 27.41 -12.15
C LYS A 39 7.92 27.29 -11.13
N ARG A 40 8.67 26.17 -11.12
CA ARG A 40 9.83 26.00 -10.25
C ARG A 40 10.99 26.92 -10.65
N GLN A 41 11.23 27.08 -11.96
CA GLN A 41 12.19 28.06 -12.47
C GLN A 41 11.80 29.50 -12.05
N ALA A 42 10.50 29.84 -12.16
CA ALA A 42 9.98 31.11 -11.69
C ALA A 42 10.10 31.26 -10.16
N ALA A 43 9.84 30.20 -9.39
CA ALA A 43 10.00 30.16 -7.93
C ALA A 43 11.45 30.49 -7.51
N GLY A 44 12.44 30.11 -8.33
CA GLY A 44 13.85 30.45 -8.14
C GLY A 44 14.15 31.95 -8.19
N VAL A 45 13.34 32.77 -8.85
CA VAL A 45 13.58 34.22 -9.04
C VAL A 45 12.61 35.14 -8.28
N VAL A 46 11.46 34.63 -7.81
CA VAL A 46 10.47 35.43 -7.06
C VAL A 46 10.76 35.53 -5.57
N THR A 47 10.53 36.68 -4.95
CA THR A 47 10.57 36.81 -3.49
C THR A 47 9.36 36.13 -2.87
N VAL A 48 9.62 35.33 -1.83
CA VAL A 48 8.62 34.66 -1.00
C VAL A 48 8.64 35.32 0.38
N THR A 49 7.48 35.74 0.85
CA THR A 49 7.30 36.38 2.15
C THR A 49 6.22 35.66 2.94
N ASP A 50 6.57 35.18 4.14
CA ASP A 50 5.60 34.66 5.09
C ASP A 50 5.14 35.77 6.02
N HIS A 51 3.84 35.98 6.09
CA HIS A 51 3.23 36.85 7.08
C HIS A 51 2.72 35.99 8.23
N ILE A 52 3.46 35.98 9.34
CA ILE A 52 3.14 35.16 10.50
C ILE A 52 2.41 36.00 11.54
N THR A 53 1.30 35.47 12.07
CA THR A 53 0.63 35.95 13.29
C THR A 53 0.72 34.85 14.33
N HIS A 54 1.32 35.15 15.49
CA HIS A 54 1.53 34.18 16.56
C HIS A 54 0.93 34.69 17.88
N ASN A 55 0.12 33.85 18.53
CA ASN A 55 -0.27 33.97 19.93
C ASN A 55 -0.03 32.65 20.68
N ASP A 56 -0.23 32.63 22.01
CA ASP A 56 0.10 31.48 22.86
C ASP A 56 -0.49 30.12 22.43
N THR A 57 -1.58 30.10 21.67
CA THR A 57 -2.27 28.87 21.25
C THR A 57 -2.34 28.66 19.75
N ARG A 58 -1.94 29.64 18.94
CA ARG A 58 -2.15 29.60 17.48
C ARG A 58 -1.10 30.37 16.70
N ILE A 59 -0.65 29.76 15.62
CA ILE A 59 0.19 30.37 14.58
C ILE A 59 -0.60 30.37 13.28
N ASP A 60 -0.73 31.52 12.63
CA ASP A 60 -1.26 31.66 11.28
C ASP A 60 -0.15 32.16 10.36
N THR A 61 0.02 31.50 9.21
CA THR A 61 1.03 31.84 8.20
C THR A 61 0.35 32.11 6.87
N ILE A 62 0.55 33.31 6.33
CA ILE A 62 0.06 33.70 5.00
C ILE A 62 1.27 33.89 4.08
N LEU A 63 1.42 33.00 3.11
CA LEU A 63 2.49 33.04 2.13
C LEU A 63 2.11 34.03 1.01
N THR A 64 2.98 35.01 0.76
CA THR A 64 2.85 35.94 -0.37
C THR A 64 4.03 35.78 -1.31
N ILE A 65 3.74 35.61 -2.60
CA ILE A 65 4.75 35.41 -3.64
C ILE A 65 4.67 36.57 -4.65
N THR A 66 5.81 37.23 -4.86
CA THR A 66 5.90 38.31 -5.86
C THR A 66 5.66 37.81 -7.28
N GLY A 67 5.12 38.67 -8.16
CA GLY A 67 4.89 38.32 -9.57
C GLY A 67 3.54 37.66 -9.87
N GLY A 68 2.55 37.78 -8.97
CA GLY A 68 1.16 37.35 -9.21
C GLY A 68 0.90 35.86 -8.97
N PHE A 69 1.84 35.14 -8.38
CA PHE A 69 1.61 33.77 -7.92
C PHE A 69 0.81 33.79 -6.63
N LYS A 70 -0.21 32.92 -6.55
CA LYS A 70 -0.98 32.72 -5.32
C LYS A 70 -0.13 31.92 -4.33
N GLY A 71 0.00 32.39 -3.10
CA GLY A 71 0.59 31.60 -2.00
C GLY A 71 -0.49 30.85 -1.22
N GLY A 72 -0.04 30.01 -0.28
CA GLY A 72 -0.90 29.25 0.62
C GLY A 72 -1.18 29.99 1.94
N GLU A 73 -2.23 29.56 2.63
CA GLU A 73 -2.53 29.94 4.00
C GLU A 73 -2.48 28.66 4.86
N GLU A 74 -1.76 28.72 5.97
CA GLU A 74 -1.58 27.61 6.90
C GLU A 74 -1.80 28.08 8.33
N PHE A 75 -2.20 27.17 9.21
CA PHE A 75 -2.28 27.47 10.65
C PHE A 75 -1.90 26.25 11.49
N LEU A 76 -1.40 26.53 12.70
CA LEU A 76 -1.12 25.55 13.75
C LEU A 76 -1.90 25.92 15.00
N ILE A 77 -2.48 24.94 15.67
CA ILE A 77 -3.07 25.09 17.02
C ILE A 77 -2.14 24.36 17.99
N LEU A 78 -1.61 25.08 18.98
CA LEU A 78 -0.51 24.65 19.86
C LEU A 78 -0.96 23.93 21.14
N ASP A 79 -2.19 23.40 21.15
CA ASP A 79 -2.78 22.69 22.28
C ASP A 79 -2.68 21.16 22.17
N GLY A 80 -2.06 20.66 21.10
CA GLY A 80 -1.95 19.23 20.82
C GLY A 80 -3.24 18.60 20.30
N SER A 81 -4.24 19.38 19.91
CA SER A 81 -5.40 18.85 19.20
C SER A 81 -5.05 18.56 17.73
N SER A 82 -5.60 17.47 17.19
CA SER A 82 -5.49 17.14 15.77
C SER A 82 -6.40 18.04 14.94
N GLN A 83 -5.85 18.70 13.94
CA GLN A 83 -6.56 19.59 13.02
C GLN A 83 -6.52 19.02 11.61
N THR A 84 -7.67 18.91 10.93
CA THR A 84 -7.70 18.49 9.52
C THR A 84 -7.66 19.71 8.61
N LEU A 85 -6.68 19.76 7.70
CA LEU A 85 -6.47 20.83 6.74
C LEU A 85 -6.53 20.26 5.32
N ALA A 86 -7.19 20.96 4.39
CA ALA A 86 -7.14 20.64 2.98
C ALA A 86 -6.01 21.44 2.33
N HIS A 87 -4.80 20.88 2.29
CA HIS A 87 -3.63 21.54 1.71
C HIS A 87 -3.68 21.49 0.18
N GLU A 88 -3.39 22.61 -0.49
CA GLU A 88 -3.56 22.75 -1.95
C GLU A 88 -2.75 21.72 -2.76
N ASN A 89 -1.55 21.36 -2.28
CA ASN A 89 -0.66 20.42 -2.97
C ASN A 89 -0.70 18.99 -2.39
N LEU A 90 -1.09 18.83 -1.12
CA LEU A 90 -0.99 17.54 -0.40
C LEU A 90 -2.36 16.90 -0.15
N GLY A 91 -3.46 17.61 -0.45
CA GLY A 91 -4.80 17.14 -0.11
C GLY A 91 -5.08 17.22 1.39
N PRO A 92 -6.00 16.39 1.91
CA PRO A 92 -6.30 16.33 3.33
C PRO A 92 -5.07 15.87 4.13
N ILE A 93 -4.66 16.70 5.08
CA ILE A 93 -3.63 16.40 6.08
C ILE A 93 -4.21 16.60 7.47
N VAL A 94 -3.70 15.85 8.44
CA VAL A 94 -3.92 16.05 9.86
C VAL A 94 -2.66 16.66 10.43
N THR A 95 -2.80 17.78 11.14
CA THR A 95 -1.69 18.44 11.82
C THR A 95 -1.95 18.45 13.32
N GLN A 96 -0.95 18.09 14.11
CA GLN A 96 -0.96 18.25 15.56
C GLN A 96 0.27 19.08 15.94
N ALA A 97 0.09 20.11 16.75
CA ALA A 97 1.19 20.95 17.19
C ALA A 97 1.13 21.20 18.70
N THR A 98 2.29 21.15 19.34
CA THR A 98 2.47 21.50 20.75
C THR A 98 3.80 22.21 20.94
N TYR A 99 3.91 22.97 22.02
CA TYR A 99 5.22 23.25 22.60
C TYR A 99 5.86 21.94 23.10
N SER A 100 7.18 21.83 22.96
CA SER A 100 7.91 20.59 23.25
C SER A 100 9.34 20.88 23.73
N ASP A 101 9.92 19.91 24.43
CA ASP A 101 11.37 19.82 24.67
C ASP A 101 12.01 18.84 23.67
N LEU A 102 13.31 18.97 23.39
CA LEU A 102 14.05 18.02 22.55
C LEU A 102 14.04 16.59 23.12
N SER A 103 13.83 16.42 24.43
CA SER A 103 13.62 15.11 25.05
C SER A 103 12.40 14.36 24.52
N ASP A 104 11.41 15.09 24.00
CA ASP A 104 10.16 14.53 23.46
C ASP A 104 10.28 14.12 21.98
N VAL A 105 11.43 14.41 21.36
CA VAL A 105 11.72 14.09 19.96
C VAL A 105 12.33 12.69 19.89
N SER A 106 11.77 11.79 19.07
CA SER A 106 12.28 10.43 18.93
C SER A 106 13.44 10.31 17.93
N ASP A 107 13.47 11.17 16.90
CA ASP A 107 14.49 11.16 15.86
C ASP A 107 15.78 11.88 16.30
N ASP A 108 16.91 11.16 16.30
CA ASP A 108 18.19 11.69 16.73
C ASP A 108 18.77 12.74 15.79
N TRP A 109 18.38 12.75 14.50
CA TRP A 109 18.78 13.81 13.57
C TRP A 109 18.15 15.15 13.96
N LEU A 110 16.88 15.14 14.38
CA LEU A 110 16.14 16.34 14.79
C LEU A 110 16.65 16.95 16.11
N LYS A 111 17.46 16.23 16.89
CA LYS A 111 18.05 16.72 18.14
C LYS A 111 19.37 17.45 17.95
N GLN A 112 19.93 17.45 16.74
CA GLN A 112 21.28 17.94 16.46
C GLN A 112 21.27 19.26 15.68
N GLY A 113 22.38 20.00 15.74
CA GLY A 113 22.60 21.20 14.90
C GLY A 113 21.85 22.46 15.35
N TRP A 114 21.21 22.47 16.51
CA TRP A 114 20.56 23.65 17.09
C TRP A 114 21.60 24.67 17.60
N TYR A 115 21.37 25.94 17.31
CA TYR A 115 22.17 27.05 17.83
C TYR A 115 21.44 27.71 19.01
N TYR A 116 22.04 27.66 20.19
CA TYR A 116 21.56 28.34 21.39
C TYR A 116 22.44 29.56 21.66
N GLY A 117 21.82 30.73 21.85
CA GLY A 117 22.54 31.97 22.16
C GLY A 117 23.13 31.99 23.56
N GLU A 118 24.00 32.96 23.85
CA GLU A 118 24.52 33.19 25.21
C GLU A 118 23.37 33.46 26.20
N GLY A 119 23.37 32.77 27.35
CA GLY A 119 22.33 32.88 28.38
C GLY A 119 21.20 31.85 28.30
N HIS A 120 21.28 30.87 27.40
CA HIS A 120 20.30 29.77 27.29
C HIS A 120 20.09 28.98 28.60
N ASP A 121 21.17 28.73 29.34
CA ASP A 121 21.12 27.97 30.59
C ASP A 121 20.38 28.70 31.74
N GLU A 122 20.13 30.01 31.61
CA GLU A 122 19.53 30.86 32.66
C GLU A 122 17.98 30.91 32.60
N GLN A 123 17.35 30.22 31.65
CA GLN A 123 15.88 30.18 31.50
C GLN A 123 15.18 29.25 32.50
N SER A 124 13.92 29.56 32.85
CA SER A 124 13.10 28.70 33.70
C SER A 124 12.67 27.41 32.98
N ASP A 125 12.39 26.34 33.73
CA ASP A 125 11.93 25.05 33.15
C ASP A 125 10.64 25.20 32.32
N GLU A 126 9.77 26.16 32.67
CA GLU A 126 8.55 26.45 31.91
C GLU A 126 8.83 27.17 30.57
N GLN A 127 9.89 27.99 30.53
CA GLN A 127 10.35 28.62 29.29
C GLN A 127 11.06 27.59 28.39
N LYS A 128 11.86 26.69 28.97
CA LYS A 128 12.53 25.58 28.25
C LYS A 128 11.55 24.67 27.52
N LYS A 129 10.41 24.34 28.16
CA LYS A 129 9.33 23.58 27.51
C LYS A 129 8.67 24.26 26.30
N LYS A 130 8.85 25.58 26.14
CA LYS A 130 8.33 26.36 25.01
C LYS A 130 9.42 26.79 24.03
N GLU A 131 10.63 26.24 24.14
CA GLU A 131 11.74 26.55 23.23
C GLU A 131 11.60 25.90 21.86
N HIS A 132 10.79 24.86 21.75
CA HIS A 132 10.54 24.18 20.49
C HIS A 132 9.04 24.02 20.26
N ILE A 133 8.67 23.96 18.99
CA ILE A 133 7.33 23.56 18.57
C ILE A 133 7.49 22.24 17.83
N LYS A 134 6.84 21.21 18.36
CA LYS A 134 6.72 19.91 17.68
C LYS A 134 5.47 19.97 16.81
N VAL A 135 5.65 19.69 15.52
CA VAL A 135 4.55 19.57 14.56
C VAL A 135 4.59 18.19 13.95
N GLU A 136 3.49 17.45 14.10
CA GLU A 136 3.26 16.18 13.44
C GLU A 136 2.25 16.41 12.31
N ILE A 137 2.59 15.98 11.10
CA ILE A 137 1.72 16.08 9.92
C ILE A 137 1.55 14.69 9.34
N SER A 138 0.31 14.26 9.14
CA SER A 138 0.01 12.95 8.59
C SER A 138 -1.14 13.01 7.58
N SER A 139 -1.05 12.23 6.49
CA SER A 139 -2.12 12.09 5.49
C SER A 139 -2.86 10.78 5.72
N GLU A 140 -3.39 10.62 6.93
CA GLU A 140 -3.91 9.33 7.38
C GLU A 140 -5.33 9.10 6.88
N LYS A 141 -6.12 10.17 6.74
CA LYS A 141 -7.55 10.11 6.43
C LYS A 141 -7.83 10.55 5.00
N ILE A 142 -8.44 9.66 4.22
CA ILE A 142 -8.76 9.88 2.80
C ILE A 142 -10.23 9.56 2.57
N GLY A 143 -10.98 10.49 1.96
CA GLY A 143 -12.34 10.27 1.49
C GLY A 143 -12.38 9.63 0.10
N ALA A 144 -13.48 8.93 -0.22
CA ALA A 144 -13.64 8.20 -1.49
C ALA A 144 -13.59 9.07 -2.76
N SER A 145 -13.73 10.38 -2.63
CA SER A 145 -13.62 11.36 -3.72
C SER A 145 -12.28 12.09 -3.76
N ASP A 146 -11.45 11.93 -2.73
CA ASP A 146 -10.25 12.74 -2.53
C ASP A 146 -9.18 12.27 -3.49
N THR A 147 -8.88 13.11 -4.49
CA THR A 147 -7.83 12.86 -5.46
C THR A 147 -7.12 14.14 -5.83
N VAL A 148 -5.83 14.03 -6.14
CA VAL A 148 -5.00 15.13 -6.65
C VAL A 148 -4.73 14.94 -8.15
N LYS A 149 -4.47 16.06 -8.84
CA LYS A 149 -4.08 16.05 -10.27
C LYS A 149 -2.56 16.12 -10.47
N THR A 150 -1.84 16.45 -9.40
CA THR A 150 -0.39 16.55 -9.40
C THR A 150 0.23 15.15 -9.33
N PRO A 151 1.49 15.00 -9.78
CA PRO A 151 2.30 13.86 -9.38
C PRO A 151 2.31 13.71 -7.87
N ILE A 152 2.30 12.47 -7.40
CA ILE A 152 2.39 12.13 -5.99
C ILE A 152 3.75 11.55 -5.69
N TRP A 153 4.13 11.60 -4.42
CA TRP A 153 5.36 10.99 -3.95
C TRP A 153 5.08 9.60 -3.41
N PHE A 154 6.02 8.69 -3.68
CA PHE A 154 6.12 7.39 -3.04
C PHE A 154 7.29 7.37 -2.10
N SER A 155 7.06 6.84 -0.91
CA SER A 155 8.21 6.49 -0.11
C SER A 155 9.04 5.40 -0.77
N GLN A 156 10.32 5.69 -0.91
CA GLN A 156 11.36 4.75 -1.28
C GLN A 156 12.34 4.52 -0.12
N ASN A 157 12.08 5.08 1.06
CA ASN A 157 12.94 4.87 2.22
C ASN A 157 12.65 3.47 2.80
N PRO A 158 13.62 2.54 2.76
CA PRO A 158 13.38 1.19 3.26
C PRO A 158 13.22 1.14 4.78
N LEU A 159 13.57 2.18 5.53
CA LEU A 159 13.35 2.22 6.98
C LEU A 159 11.94 2.68 7.40
N ASP A 160 11.13 3.09 6.44
CA ASP A 160 9.75 3.47 6.73
C ASP A 160 8.92 2.25 7.11
N SER A 161 8.12 2.35 8.18
CA SER A 161 7.17 1.30 8.60
C SER A 161 6.56 0.58 7.40
N LEU A 162 6.68 -0.75 7.34
CA LEU A 162 6.20 -1.51 6.20
C LEU A 162 4.70 -1.34 5.95
N GLU A 163 3.95 -0.91 6.96
CA GLU A 163 2.48 -0.84 6.94
C GLU A 163 1.93 0.57 6.71
N ARG A 164 2.72 1.61 6.99
CA ARG A 164 2.26 2.99 6.78
C ARG A 164 2.00 3.22 5.29
N SER A 165 1.00 4.05 4.98
CA SER A 165 0.76 4.46 3.60
C SER A 165 2.02 5.10 3.00
N LYS A 166 2.40 4.60 1.83
CA LYS A 166 3.56 4.98 1.02
C LYS A 166 3.21 6.07 0.03
N MET A 167 1.92 6.34 -0.17
CA MET A 167 1.43 7.38 -1.08
C MET A 167 1.15 8.69 -0.34
N SER A 168 1.71 9.80 -0.81
CA SER A 168 1.45 11.13 -0.22
C SER A 168 0.02 11.63 -0.45
N ALA A 169 -0.66 11.12 -1.48
CA ALA A 169 -2.05 11.38 -1.85
C ALA A 169 -2.49 10.36 -2.92
N ILE A 170 -3.77 10.30 -3.26
CA ILE A 170 -4.27 9.47 -4.38
C ILE A 170 -4.38 10.33 -5.64
N ASN A 171 -3.69 9.97 -6.72
CA ASN A 171 -3.86 10.61 -8.02
C ASN A 171 -4.73 9.74 -8.96
N GLY A 172 -4.69 10.00 -10.27
CA GLY A 172 -5.47 9.24 -11.25
C GLY A 172 -4.83 7.93 -11.74
N THR A 173 -3.61 7.57 -11.28
CA THR A 173 -2.84 6.46 -11.87
C THR A 173 -2.35 5.45 -10.84
N ALA A 174 -1.88 5.92 -9.69
CA ALA A 174 -1.25 5.09 -8.68
C ALA A 174 -2.28 4.42 -7.77
N PHE A 175 -1.93 3.24 -7.27
CA PHE A 175 -2.69 2.58 -6.22
C PHE A 175 -1.76 1.98 -5.17
N GLU A 176 -2.36 1.70 -4.02
CA GLU A 176 -1.73 1.05 -2.87
C GLU A 176 -2.72 0.04 -2.28
N GLN A 177 -2.21 -1.10 -1.82
CA GLN A 177 -3.02 -2.19 -1.33
C GLN A 177 -2.39 -2.91 -0.13
N TRP A 178 -3.20 -3.14 0.91
CA TRP A 178 -2.87 -4.05 2.01
C TRP A 178 -3.62 -5.36 1.80
N TYR A 179 -2.87 -6.45 1.62
CA TYR A 179 -3.42 -7.74 1.26
C TYR A 179 -3.22 -8.79 2.34
N PHE A 180 -4.29 -9.40 2.82
CA PHE A 180 -4.24 -10.49 3.80
C PHE A 180 -4.87 -11.75 3.21
N GLU A 181 -4.24 -12.89 3.43
CA GLU A 181 -4.75 -14.16 2.97
C GLU A 181 -4.50 -15.28 3.99
N THR A 182 -5.33 -16.30 3.92
CA THR A 182 -5.21 -17.52 4.71
C THR A 182 -5.97 -18.68 4.07
N VAL A 183 -5.40 -19.87 4.22
CA VAL A 183 -5.92 -21.13 3.69
C VAL A 183 -5.79 -22.22 4.76
N SER A 184 -6.78 -23.11 4.85
CA SER A 184 -6.70 -24.33 5.66
C SER A 184 -6.26 -25.52 4.82
N GLU A 185 -5.66 -26.53 5.47
CA GLU A 185 -5.35 -27.80 4.80
C GLU A 185 -6.60 -28.46 4.19
N ALA A 186 -7.78 -28.23 4.78
CA ALA A 186 -9.06 -28.73 4.29
C ALA A 186 -9.55 -28.00 3.02
N GLY A 187 -8.97 -26.85 2.66
CA GLY A 187 -9.34 -26.05 1.49
C GLY A 187 -10.34 -24.93 1.79
N ASP A 188 -10.55 -24.55 3.05
CA ASP A 188 -11.18 -23.27 3.37
C ASP A 188 -10.18 -22.14 3.03
N ALA A 189 -10.65 -20.99 2.55
CA ALA A 189 -9.78 -19.84 2.31
C ALA A 189 -10.48 -18.50 2.57
N PHE A 190 -9.68 -17.50 2.93
CA PHE A 190 -10.10 -16.11 3.09
C PHE A 190 -9.01 -15.20 2.56
N LEU A 191 -9.40 -14.28 1.67
CA LEU A 191 -8.52 -13.27 1.08
C LEU A 191 -9.20 -11.90 1.17
N ILE A 192 -8.42 -10.86 1.46
CA ILE A 192 -8.89 -9.47 1.48
C ILE A 192 -7.80 -8.51 1.01
N ALA A 193 -8.18 -7.58 0.13
CA ALA A 193 -7.40 -6.43 -0.30
C ALA A 193 -8.09 -5.14 0.17
N PHE A 194 -7.37 -4.30 0.90
CA PHE A 194 -7.78 -2.92 1.19
C PHE A 194 -7.08 -1.98 0.23
N GLY A 195 -7.82 -1.33 -0.66
CA GLY A 195 -7.24 -0.48 -1.69
C GLY A 195 -7.38 1.01 -1.42
N ARG A 196 -6.36 1.74 -1.87
CA ARG A 196 -6.40 3.15 -2.25
C ARG A 196 -6.16 3.22 -3.76
N ASP A 197 -7.19 2.95 -4.56
CA ASP A 197 -7.10 2.72 -6.01
C ASP A 197 -8.12 3.56 -6.81
N PRO A 198 -7.67 4.47 -7.68
CA PRO A 198 -8.55 5.28 -8.52
C PRO A 198 -9.25 4.53 -9.65
N SER A 199 -8.90 3.27 -9.92
CA SER A 199 -9.43 2.47 -11.05
C SER A 199 -10.96 2.31 -10.99
N TYR A 200 -11.54 2.38 -9.79
CA TYR A 200 -12.98 2.25 -9.56
C TYR A 200 -13.79 3.54 -9.73
N LYS A 201 -13.12 4.69 -9.89
CA LYS A 201 -13.80 5.99 -10.07
C LYS A 201 -14.68 6.01 -11.30
N ALA A 202 -14.22 5.41 -12.40
CA ALA A 202 -14.95 5.35 -13.67
C ALA A 202 -16.30 4.63 -13.53
N PHE A 203 -16.42 3.71 -12.56
CA PHE A 203 -17.65 2.99 -12.24
C PHE A 203 -18.53 3.70 -11.19
N GLY A 204 -18.10 4.87 -10.70
CA GLY A 204 -18.84 5.67 -9.73
C GLY A 204 -18.70 5.21 -8.28
N HIS A 205 -17.66 4.45 -7.96
CA HIS A 205 -17.45 3.85 -6.63
C HIS A 205 -16.40 4.57 -5.76
N GLY A 206 -15.62 5.50 -6.33
CA GLY A 206 -14.59 6.24 -5.61
C GLY A 206 -13.22 5.54 -5.66
N VAL A 207 -12.37 5.82 -4.68
CA VAL A 207 -10.95 5.38 -4.66
C VAL A 207 -10.62 4.37 -3.57
N LEU A 208 -11.61 3.85 -2.85
CA LEU A 208 -11.39 3.04 -1.64
C LEU A 208 -12.09 1.67 -1.74
N PRO A 209 -11.67 0.81 -2.69
CA PRO A 209 -12.22 -0.54 -2.81
C PRO A 209 -11.76 -1.44 -1.65
N ILE A 210 -12.59 -2.42 -1.32
CA ILE A 210 -12.24 -3.55 -0.47
C ILE A 210 -12.68 -4.81 -1.20
N GLU A 211 -11.73 -5.61 -1.64
CA GLU A 211 -11.97 -6.85 -2.37
C GLU A 211 -11.80 -8.02 -1.43
N MET A 212 -12.77 -8.93 -1.42
CA MET A 212 -12.81 -10.06 -0.49
C MET A 212 -13.23 -11.32 -1.20
N THR A 213 -12.65 -12.44 -0.79
CA THR A 213 -13.14 -13.76 -1.19
C THR A 213 -13.16 -14.70 0.01
N PHE A 214 -14.26 -15.42 0.15
CA PHE A 214 -14.44 -16.48 1.14
C PHE A 214 -14.71 -17.80 0.43
N LEU A 215 -13.90 -18.82 0.72
CA LEU A 215 -14.08 -20.19 0.26
C LEU A 215 -14.36 -21.08 1.46
N PHE A 216 -15.49 -21.79 1.40
CA PHE A 216 -15.85 -22.82 2.35
C PHE A 216 -15.38 -24.18 1.82
N ARG A 217 -14.94 -25.09 2.70
CA ARG A 217 -14.48 -26.45 2.34
C ARG A 217 -15.49 -27.28 1.54
N ASN A 218 -16.77 -26.91 1.57
CA ASN A 218 -17.81 -27.53 0.77
C ASN A 218 -17.82 -27.07 -0.71
N GLY A 219 -16.89 -26.19 -1.09
CA GLY A 219 -16.77 -25.59 -2.42
C GLY A 219 -17.58 -24.31 -2.63
N THR A 220 -18.31 -23.82 -1.61
CA THR A 220 -19.06 -22.57 -1.72
C THR A 220 -18.10 -21.39 -1.73
N ARG A 221 -18.27 -20.49 -2.71
CA ARG A 221 -17.44 -19.30 -2.90
C ARG A 221 -18.29 -18.04 -2.76
N VAL A 222 -17.80 -17.08 -2.01
CA VAL A 222 -18.47 -15.79 -1.80
C VAL A 222 -17.47 -14.67 -2.11
N PRO A 223 -17.33 -14.26 -3.38
CA PRO A 223 -16.59 -13.05 -3.73
C PRO A 223 -17.42 -11.82 -3.38
N LEU A 224 -16.84 -10.85 -2.68
CA LEU A 224 -17.48 -9.58 -2.33
C LEU A 224 -16.56 -8.41 -2.71
N THR A 225 -17.18 -7.32 -3.11
CA THR A 225 -16.49 -6.04 -3.29
C THR A 225 -17.29 -4.96 -2.58
N ALA A 226 -16.66 -4.30 -1.61
CA ALA A 226 -17.22 -3.16 -0.92
C ALA A 226 -16.45 -1.89 -1.31
N PHE A 227 -17.08 -0.74 -1.08
CA PHE A 227 -16.47 0.56 -1.34
C PHE A 227 -16.66 1.45 -0.12
N ALA A 228 -15.55 1.80 0.53
CA ALA A 228 -15.57 2.68 1.68
C ALA A 228 -15.81 4.12 1.22
N HIS A 229 -16.43 4.93 2.08
CA HIS A 229 -16.51 6.37 1.85
C HIS A 229 -15.31 7.10 2.46
N GLN A 230 -14.59 6.46 3.38
CA GLN A 230 -13.43 6.97 4.07
C GLN A 230 -12.47 5.83 4.42
N SER A 231 -11.16 6.08 4.29
CA SER A 231 -10.11 5.24 4.86
C SER A 231 -9.29 6.06 5.86
N HIS A 232 -8.78 5.41 6.91
CA HIS A 232 -7.89 6.01 7.88
C HIS A 232 -6.76 5.03 8.22
N VAL A 233 -5.51 5.40 7.97
CA VAL A 233 -4.33 4.58 8.30
C VAL A 233 -3.48 5.31 9.32
N THR A 234 -3.34 4.76 10.53
CA THR A 234 -2.62 5.39 11.65
C THR A 234 -1.44 4.54 12.07
N ASP A 235 -0.27 5.17 12.17
CA ASP A 235 0.97 4.56 12.66
C ASP A 235 1.29 5.13 14.05
N CYS A 236 0.85 4.46 15.12
CA CYS A 236 1.03 4.95 16.48
C CYS A 236 0.93 3.86 17.55
N CYS A 237 1.37 4.17 18.77
CA CYS A 237 1.05 3.34 19.95
C CYS A 237 1.48 1.87 19.85
N GLY A 238 2.55 1.57 19.10
CA GLY A 238 3.10 0.21 18.96
C GLY A 238 2.42 -0.66 17.90
N GLU A 239 1.58 -0.09 17.02
CA GLU A 239 0.99 -0.79 15.88
C GLU A 239 0.62 0.18 14.75
N VAL A 240 0.40 -0.37 13.55
CA VAL A 240 -0.23 0.36 12.45
C VAL A 240 -1.63 -0.19 12.27
N ARG A 241 -2.61 0.71 12.13
CA ARG A 241 -4.02 0.37 11.96
C ARG A 241 -4.54 0.97 10.69
N GLY A 242 -5.38 0.22 9.98
CA GLY A 242 -6.17 0.71 8.87
C GLY A 242 -7.65 0.53 9.10
N GLU A 243 -8.44 1.54 8.79
CA GLU A 243 -9.89 1.53 8.96
C GLU A 243 -10.59 2.01 7.69
N TRP A 244 -11.42 1.16 7.09
CA TRP A 244 -12.27 1.50 5.94
C TRP A 244 -13.72 1.55 6.39
N THR A 245 -14.26 2.77 6.48
CA THR A 245 -15.64 3.02 6.90
C THR A 245 -16.58 2.97 5.69
N LEU A 246 -17.56 2.07 5.72
CA LEU A 246 -18.55 1.96 4.65
C LEU A 246 -19.58 3.10 4.74
N ALA A 247 -20.18 3.47 3.61
CA ALA A 247 -21.24 4.48 3.59
C ALA A 247 -22.55 3.99 4.24
N ASP A 248 -23.46 4.91 4.53
CA ASP A 248 -24.82 4.62 5.02
C ASP A 248 -24.87 3.79 6.31
N ASP A 249 -23.93 4.02 7.24
CA ASP A 249 -23.82 3.28 8.52
C ASP A 249 -23.71 1.76 8.34
N LYS A 250 -23.17 1.30 7.21
CA LYS A 250 -22.92 -0.13 6.92
C LYS A 250 -21.72 -0.71 7.68
N GLY A 251 -21.18 0.07 8.62
CA GLY A 251 -20.12 -0.32 9.52
C GLY A 251 -18.73 -0.19 8.93
N THR A 252 -17.80 -0.95 9.49
CA THR A 252 -16.37 -0.74 9.30
C THR A 252 -15.67 -2.08 9.07
N ILE A 253 -14.66 -2.06 8.20
CA ILE A 253 -13.70 -3.15 8.08
C ILE A 253 -12.33 -2.56 8.42
N SER A 254 -11.61 -3.18 9.33
CA SER A 254 -10.32 -2.67 9.79
C SER A 254 -9.27 -3.75 9.90
N TRP A 255 -8.02 -3.33 9.87
CA TRP A 255 -6.87 -4.17 10.14
C TRP A 255 -5.94 -3.50 11.14
N ARG A 256 -5.12 -4.29 11.82
CA ARG A 256 -3.99 -3.82 12.62
C ARG A 256 -2.81 -4.76 12.49
N VAL A 257 -1.62 -4.21 12.50
CA VAL A 257 -0.35 -4.96 12.48
C VAL A 257 0.55 -4.41 13.58
N SER A 258 1.12 -5.28 14.41
CA SER A 258 2.02 -4.86 15.48
C SER A 258 3.27 -4.19 14.92
N ALA A 259 3.86 -3.23 15.64
CA ALA A 259 5.05 -2.50 15.17
C ALA A 259 6.28 -3.42 14.95
N ASP A 260 6.34 -4.56 15.63
CA ASP A 260 7.35 -5.59 15.42
C ASP A 260 7.02 -6.53 14.24
N VAL A 261 5.90 -6.30 13.54
CA VAL A 261 5.36 -7.05 12.40
C VAL A 261 5.21 -8.55 12.66
N LYS A 262 4.98 -8.95 13.92
CA LYS A 262 4.79 -10.35 14.32
C LYS A 262 3.33 -10.78 14.45
N SER A 263 2.40 -9.84 14.43
CA SER A 263 0.98 -10.15 14.51
C SER A 263 0.15 -9.20 13.67
N ALA A 264 -0.91 -9.74 13.06
CA ALA A 264 -1.91 -8.96 12.39
C ALA A 264 -3.31 -9.44 12.74
N GLU A 265 -4.29 -8.55 12.60
CA GLU A 265 -5.70 -8.86 12.70
C GLU A 265 -6.49 -8.11 11.63
N VAL A 266 -7.54 -8.74 11.12
CA VAL A 266 -8.56 -8.13 10.28
C VAL A 266 -9.91 -8.32 10.95
N LYS A 267 -10.60 -7.23 11.26
CA LYS A 267 -11.90 -7.21 11.92
C LYS A 267 -12.98 -6.73 10.97
N PHE A 268 -14.10 -7.43 10.99
CA PHE A 268 -15.30 -7.07 10.26
C PHE A 268 -16.40 -6.67 11.24
N ASP A 269 -16.92 -5.47 11.08
CA ASP A 269 -18.13 -4.99 11.73
C ASP A 269 -19.09 -4.46 10.67
N THR A 270 -19.65 -5.37 9.87
CA THR A 270 -20.58 -5.04 8.79
C THR A 270 -21.78 -6.00 8.79
N PRO A 271 -22.92 -5.63 8.17
CA PRO A 271 -24.05 -6.56 8.03
C PRO A 271 -23.75 -7.79 7.15
N MET A 272 -22.73 -7.72 6.29
CA MET A 272 -22.41 -8.80 5.34
C MET A 272 -21.42 -9.80 5.93
N VAL A 273 -20.44 -9.29 6.68
CA VAL A 273 -19.38 -10.08 7.32
C VAL A 273 -19.16 -9.53 8.73
N GLN A 274 -19.11 -10.43 9.70
CA GLN A 274 -18.81 -10.12 11.10
C GLN A 274 -17.71 -11.04 11.62
N GLY A 275 -16.88 -10.54 12.53
CA GLY A 275 -15.90 -11.36 13.25
C GLY A 275 -14.45 -10.90 13.06
N LEU A 276 -13.52 -11.82 13.28
CA LEU A 276 -12.08 -11.54 13.31
C LEU A 276 -11.30 -12.65 12.60
N ALA A 277 -10.30 -12.25 11.84
CA ALA A 277 -9.19 -13.11 11.43
C ALA A 277 -7.89 -12.59 12.06
N SER A 278 -7.00 -13.48 12.47
CA SER A 278 -5.71 -13.13 13.07
C SER A 278 -4.57 -13.97 12.51
N TRP A 279 -3.38 -13.38 12.48
CA TRP A 279 -2.14 -13.97 12.00
C TRP A 279 -1.06 -13.79 13.06
N LYS A 280 -0.32 -14.86 13.32
CA LYS A 280 0.90 -14.84 14.13
C LYS A 280 2.07 -15.28 13.26
N SER A 281 3.02 -14.38 13.03
CA SER A 281 4.14 -14.63 12.13
C SER A 281 5.01 -15.80 12.63
N ARG A 282 5.47 -16.61 11.69
CA ARG A 282 6.44 -17.70 11.89
C ARG A 282 7.80 -17.39 11.27
N THR A 283 7.86 -16.37 10.42
CA THR A 283 9.06 -15.99 9.67
C THR A 283 9.35 -14.50 9.85
N PRO A 284 10.62 -14.06 9.72
CA PRO A 284 10.94 -12.64 9.69
C PRO A 284 10.24 -11.93 8.53
N ALA A 285 9.89 -10.65 8.72
CA ALA A 285 9.41 -9.78 7.66
C ALA A 285 10.50 -9.48 6.63
N ARG A 286 10.11 -9.19 5.39
CA ARG A 286 11.07 -8.97 4.30
C ARG A 286 10.65 -7.88 3.31
N TYR A 287 11.65 -7.41 2.57
CA TYR A 287 11.48 -6.57 1.38
C TYR A 287 11.40 -7.42 0.09
N ALA A 288 11.11 -6.76 -1.03
CA ALA A 288 11.06 -7.39 -2.35
C ALA A 288 12.35 -8.14 -2.72
N ASP A 289 13.50 -7.60 -2.34
CA ASP A 289 14.81 -8.20 -2.61
C ASP A 289 15.18 -9.40 -1.73
N GLY A 290 14.29 -9.80 -0.82
CA GLY A 290 14.54 -10.91 0.11
C GLY A 290 15.31 -10.50 1.36
N SER A 291 15.82 -9.27 1.45
CA SER A 291 16.43 -8.78 2.69
C SER A 291 15.41 -8.68 3.82
N LEU A 292 15.86 -8.87 5.04
CA LEU A 292 15.01 -8.88 6.23
C LEU A 292 14.79 -7.47 6.77
N TRP A 293 13.60 -7.24 7.33
CA TRP A 293 13.27 -6.00 8.02
C TRP A 293 13.92 -5.94 9.43
N PRO A 294 14.49 -4.77 9.85
CA PRO A 294 14.71 -3.56 9.06
C PRO A 294 16.05 -3.60 8.31
N SER A 295 16.11 -2.96 7.13
CA SER A 295 17.33 -2.83 6.33
C SER A 295 17.47 -1.43 5.73
N LYS A 296 18.69 -0.88 5.78
CA LYS A 296 19.01 0.45 5.25
C LYS A 296 19.24 0.47 3.73
N SER A 297 19.50 -0.70 3.15
CA SER A 297 19.90 -0.86 1.75
C SER A 297 18.92 -1.72 0.95
N ALA A 298 17.79 -2.09 1.54
CA ALA A 298 16.80 -2.92 0.88
C ALA A 298 16.13 -2.20 -0.29
N SER A 299 15.78 -2.96 -1.32
CA SER A 299 14.88 -2.53 -2.38
C SER A 299 13.44 -2.94 -2.07
N THR A 300 12.52 -2.00 -2.21
CA THR A 300 11.08 -2.27 -2.24
C THR A 300 10.56 -2.50 -3.66
N GLU A 301 11.28 -2.09 -4.70
CA GLU A 301 10.85 -2.22 -6.10
C GLU A 301 11.13 -3.64 -6.62
N VAL A 302 10.08 -4.40 -6.93
CA VAL A 302 10.17 -5.77 -7.48
C VAL A 302 10.20 -5.77 -9.01
N ALA A 303 9.45 -4.87 -9.64
CA ALA A 303 9.39 -4.66 -11.07
C ALA A 303 9.23 -3.15 -11.33
N PRO A 304 9.50 -2.65 -12.56
CA PRO A 304 9.44 -1.22 -12.84
C PRO A 304 8.11 -0.59 -12.38
N HIS A 305 8.21 0.38 -11.47
CA HIS A 305 7.10 1.10 -10.86
C HIS A 305 6.21 0.30 -9.90
N MET A 306 6.56 -0.94 -9.57
CA MET A 306 5.84 -1.81 -8.65
C MET A 306 6.70 -2.07 -7.42
N HIS A 307 6.21 -1.63 -6.26
CA HIS A 307 6.84 -1.89 -4.98
C HIS A 307 6.06 -2.92 -4.18
N PHE A 308 6.78 -3.72 -3.40
CA PHE A 308 6.24 -4.86 -2.67
C PHE A 308 7.05 -5.12 -1.40
N THR A 309 6.35 -5.40 -0.31
CA THR A 309 6.95 -5.85 0.95
C THR A 309 6.06 -6.90 1.60
N GLU A 310 6.65 -7.81 2.39
CA GLU A 310 5.91 -8.80 3.16
C GLU A 310 6.17 -8.60 4.65
N PRO A 311 5.32 -7.81 5.33
CA PRO A 311 5.36 -7.67 6.78
C PRO A 311 5.16 -9.00 7.50
N ILE A 312 4.29 -9.88 6.97
CA ILE A 312 4.08 -11.23 7.51
C ILE A 312 4.14 -12.23 6.36
N PRO A 313 5.34 -12.75 6.00
CA PRO A 313 5.47 -13.66 4.87
C PRO A 313 4.78 -15.00 5.10
N ILE A 314 4.90 -15.58 6.30
CA ILE A 314 4.27 -16.84 6.67
C ILE A 314 3.78 -16.75 8.12
N ALA A 315 2.51 -17.05 8.35
CA ALA A 315 1.86 -17.00 9.65
C ALA A 315 1.02 -18.24 9.94
N ASP A 316 0.87 -18.55 11.23
CA ASP A 316 -0.29 -19.31 11.70
C ASP A 316 -1.50 -18.38 11.73
N ALA A 317 -2.57 -18.77 11.07
CA ALA A 317 -3.77 -17.96 10.93
C ALA A 317 -4.98 -18.61 11.59
N GLN A 318 -5.85 -17.79 12.19
CA GLN A 318 -7.13 -18.19 12.74
C GLN A 318 -8.24 -17.31 12.20
N VAL A 319 -9.29 -17.94 11.66
CA VAL A 319 -10.46 -17.27 11.12
C VAL A 319 -11.67 -17.64 11.95
N SER A 320 -12.40 -16.62 12.45
CA SER A 320 -13.70 -16.77 13.09
C SER A 320 -14.62 -15.69 12.54
N LEU A 321 -15.25 -16.00 11.41
CA LEU A 321 -16.10 -15.08 10.66
C LEU A 321 -17.50 -15.64 10.49
N THR A 322 -18.47 -14.75 10.38
CA THR A 322 -19.82 -15.04 9.90
C THR A 322 -20.02 -14.30 8.58
N VAL A 323 -20.13 -15.03 7.48
CA VAL A 323 -20.28 -14.50 6.12
C VAL A 323 -21.71 -14.74 5.66
N HIS A 324 -22.49 -13.68 5.47
CA HIS A 324 -23.92 -13.76 5.14
C HIS A 324 -24.71 -14.71 6.05
N GLY A 325 -24.40 -14.70 7.36
CA GLY A 325 -25.05 -15.56 8.36
C GLY A 325 -24.50 -17.00 8.42
N SER A 326 -23.56 -17.38 7.54
CA SER A 326 -22.91 -18.69 7.58
C SER A 326 -21.56 -18.63 8.29
N PRO A 327 -21.27 -19.53 9.25
CA PRO A 327 -19.98 -19.53 9.95
C PRO A 327 -18.86 -20.03 9.04
N LEU A 328 -17.78 -19.26 8.97
CA LEU A 328 -16.49 -19.63 8.37
C LEU A 328 -15.45 -19.63 9.49
N GLU A 329 -15.13 -20.82 9.99
CA GLU A 329 -14.22 -21.01 11.11
C GLU A 329 -13.14 -22.04 10.75
N PHE A 330 -11.88 -21.62 10.78
CA PHE A 330 -10.76 -22.52 10.54
C PHE A 330 -9.45 -21.98 11.12
N LYS A 331 -8.49 -22.90 11.24
CA LYS A 331 -7.08 -22.57 11.44
C LYS A 331 -6.32 -22.99 10.19
N GLY A 332 -5.26 -22.27 9.87
CA GLY A 332 -4.53 -22.47 8.64
C GLY A 332 -3.21 -21.74 8.61
N MET A 333 -2.67 -21.63 7.41
CA MET A 333 -1.48 -20.84 7.10
C MET A 333 -1.91 -19.64 6.27
N GLY A 334 -1.25 -18.50 6.48
CA GLY A 334 -1.50 -17.32 5.69
C GLY A 334 -0.36 -16.32 5.79
N GLY A 335 -0.65 -15.08 5.44
CA GLY A 335 0.28 -13.98 5.60
C GLY A 335 -0.31 -12.66 5.10
N HIS A 336 0.55 -11.65 5.04
CA HIS A 336 0.22 -10.30 4.67
C HIS A 336 1.33 -9.68 3.82
N PHE A 337 0.94 -8.97 2.76
CA PHE A 337 1.84 -8.13 1.99
C PHE A 337 1.23 -6.74 1.77
N HIS A 338 2.11 -5.77 1.55
CA HIS A 338 1.76 -4.40 1.22
C HIS A 338 2.49 -4.00 -0.07
N ASP A 339 1.73 -3.56 -1.06
CA ASP A 339 2.21 -3.16 -2.37
C ASP A 339 1.66 -1.79 -2.80
N TRP A 340 2.48 -1.06 -3.57
CA TRP A 340 2.11 0.23 -4.13
C TRP A 340 2.77 0.42 -5.49
N VAL A 341 2.01 1.00 -6.42
CA VAL A 341 2.38 1.02 -7.84
C VAL A 341 2.05 2.36 -8.46
N ALA A 342 2.94 2.91 -9.30
CA ALA A 342 2.79 4.24 -9.91
C ALA A 342 1.63 4.33 -10.91
N PHE A 343 1.26 3.19 -11.48
CA PHE A 343 0.23 3.04 -12.49
C PHE A 343 -0.58 1.78 -12.20
N ASN A 344 -1.84 1.75 -12.65
CA ASN A 344 -2.65 0.54 -12.57
C ASN A 344 -1.96 -0.69 -13.19
N TRP A 345 -2.37 -1.88 -12.75
CA TRP A 345 -1.80 -3.16 -13.19
C TRP A 345 -1.72 -3.32 -14.72
N PHE A 346 -2.74 -2.86 -15.45
CA PHE A 346 -2.82 -2.93 -16.91
C PHE A 346 -1.80 -2.04 -17.64
N ASN A 347 -1.12 -1.13 -16.94
CA ASN A 347 -0.02 -0.36 -17.51
C ASN A 347 1.34 -0.97 -17.22
N VAL A 348 1.50 -1.67 -16.09
CA VAL A 348 2.82 -2.14 -15.62
C VAL A 348 3.09 -3.63 -15.84
N LEU A 349 2.06 -4.49 -15.85
CA LEU A 349 2.23 -5.96 -15.81
C LEU A 349 1.39 -6.71 -16.84
N ASP A 350 2.02 -7.61 -17.61
CA ASP A 350 1.30 -8.61 -18.43
C ASP A 350 0.65 -9.71 -17.60
N GLY A 351 1.05 -9.87 -16.35
CA GLY A 351 0.51 -10.85 -15.43
C GLY A 351 1.46 -11.06 -14.27
N TRP A 352 1.09 -11.97 -13.37
CA TRP A 352 1.97 -12.44 -12.31
C TRP A 352 1.60 -13.85 -11.88
N GLU A 353 2.57 -14.50 -11.26
CA GLU A 353 2.37 -15.70 -10.47
C GLU A 353 2.70 -15.36 -9.03
N MET A 354 1.80 -15.71 -8.11
CA MET A 354 2.08 -15.61 -6.69
C MET A 354 1.78 -16.96 -6.03
N LEU A 355 2.60 -17.38 -5.07
CA LEU A 355 2.34 -18.58 -4.29
C LEU A 355 2.90 -18.41 -2.89
N ARG A 356 2.09 -18.77 -1.90
CA ARG A 356 2.49 -18.92 -0.51
C ARG A 356 2.16 -20.34 -0.06
N ALA A 357 3.15 -21.04 0.51
CA ALA A 357 3.00 -22.47 0.80
C ALA A 357 3.87 -22.95 1.96
N THR A 358 3.50 -24.13 2.46
CA THR A 358 4.29 -24.91 3.43
C THR A 358 4.40 -26.36 3.00
N ALA A 359 5.49 -27.03 3.37
CA ALA A 359 5.67 -28.47 3.24
C ALA A 359 6.67 -28.96 4.31
N GLY A 360 6.17 -29.62 5.35
CA GLY A 360 7.00 -30.05 6.49
C GLY A 360 7.74 -28.87 7.15
N PRO A 361 9.09 -28.88 7.25
CA PRO A 361 9.86 -27.79 7.83
C PRO A 361 9.97 -26.57 6.90
N TYR A 362 9.57 -26.70 5.64
CA TYR A 362 9.71 -25.65 4.63
C TYR A 362 8.48 -24.73 4.59
N ALA A 363 8.74 -23.45 4.39
CA ALA A 363 7.72 -22.46 4.05
C ALA A 363 8.29 -21.49 3.02
N PHE A 364 7.47 -21.02 2.08
CA PHE A 364 7.96 -20.11 1.05
C PHE A 364 6.85 -19.21 0.50
N THR A 365 7.31 -18.10 -0.06
CA THR A 365 6.50 -17.13 -0.78
C THR A 365 7.27 -16.70 -2.03
N LEU A 366 6.56 -16.56 -3.15
CA LEU A 366 7.10 -16.07 -4.40
C LEU A 366 6.10 -15.12 -5.06
N LEU A 367 6.63 -14.09 -5.72
CA LEU A 367 5.93 -13.21 -6.64
C LEU A 367 6.77 -13.09 -7.92
N ASN A 368 6.22 -13.49 -9.05
CA ASN A 368 6.86 -13.41 -10.37
C ASN A 368 6.05 -12.51 -11.32
N PRO A 369 6.24 -11.18 -11.28
CA PRO A 369 5.56 -10.26 -12.19
C PRO A 369 6.18 -10.30 -13.59
N THR A 370 5.34 -10.42 -14.62
CA THR A 370 5.73 -10.23 -16.02
C THR A 370 5.60 -8.77 -16.39
N SER A 371 6.69 -8.09 -16.71
CA SER A 371 6.69 -6.65 -16.97
C SER A 371 6.13 -6.30 -18.36
N ARG A 372 5.19 -5.35 -18.38
CA ARG A 372 4.74 -4.67 -19.60
C ARG A 372 5.65 -3.49 -19.98
N VAL A 373 6.31 -2.88 -18.99
CA VAL A 373 7.26 -1.77 -19.17
C VAL A 373 8.53 -2.28 -19.84
N HIS A 374 9.13 -3.32 -19.27
CA HIS A 374 10.22 -4.07 -19.88
C HIS A 374 9.66 -5.34 -20.52
N ARG A 375 9.08 -5.18 -21.71
CA ARG A 375 8.31 -6.22 -22.40
C ARG A 375 9.00 -7.58 -22.39
N GLY A 376 8.30 -8.58 -21.86
CA GLY A 376 8.74 -9.97 -21.84
C GLY A 376 9.79 -10.30 -20.77
N VAL A 377 10.10 -9.36 -19.86
CA VAL A 377 10.97 -9.60 -18.72
C VAL A 377 10.13 -10.07 -17.54
N ASN A 378 10.48 -11.25 -17.01
CA ASN A 378 9.93 -11.77 -15.76
C ASN A 378 10.84 -11.35 -14.62
N TYR A 379 10.26 -10.68 -13.64
CA TYR A 379 10.91 -10.39 -12.36
C TYR A 379 10.56 -11.49 -11.36
N GLN A 380 11.28 -11.56 -10.26
CA GLN A 380 11.03 -12.50 -9.17
C GLN A 380 11.35 -11.84 -7.83
N SER A 381 10.55 -12.19 -6.83
CA SER A 381 10.74 -11.88 -5.41
C SER A 381 10.32 -13.13 -4.66
N ALA A 382 11.29 -13.97 -4.32
CA ALA A 382 11.04 -15.26 -3.68
C ALA A 382 11.96 -15.49 -2.48
N ILE A 383 11.43 -16.16 -1.47
CA ILE A 383 12.18 -16.58 -0.29
C ILE A 383 11.72 -17.98 0.14
N LEU A 384 12.66 -18.82 0.54
CA LEU A 384 12.42 -20.12 1.12
C LEU A 384 12.97 -20.14 2.53
N PHE A 385 12.14 -20.58 3.46
CA PHE A 385 12.46 -20.78 4.86
C PHE A 385 12.54 -22.26 5.17
N LYS A 386 13.39 -22.61 6.13
CA LYS A 386 13.40 -23.91 6.81
C LYS A 386 13.41 -23.66 8.31
N ASP A 387 12.43 -24.23 9.01
CA ASP A 387 12.26 -24.04 10.46
C ASP A 387 12.15 -22.56 10.88
N GLY A 388 11.57 -21.73 10.01
CA GLY A 388 11.37 -20.29 10.24
C GLY A 388 12.55 -19.40 9.82
N GLU A 389 13.70 -19.98 9.49
CA GLU A 389 14.90 -19.25 9.08
C GLU A 389 15.06 -19.22 7.56
N PRO A 390 15.42 -18.08 6.95
CA PRO A 390 15.61 -17.98 5.50
C PRO A 390 16.85 -18.77 5.07
N ILE A 391 16.68 -19.63 4.07
CA ILE A 391 17.75 -20.47 3.51
C ILE A 391 18.05 -20.17 2.04
N PHE A 392 17.17 -19.42 1.37
CA PHE A 392 17.33 -19.05 -0.03
C PHE A 392 16.49 -17.80 -0.34
N THR A 393 17.01 -16.93 -1.21
CA THR A 393 16.30 -15.76 -1.74
C THR A 393 16.58 -15.60 -3.22
N ALA A 394 15.57 -15.29 -4.03
CA ALA A 394 15.75 -14.91 -5.42
C ALA A 394 15.12 -13.55 -5.69
N PHE A 395 15.91 -12.70 -6.34
CA PHE A 395 15.56 -11.34 -6.74
C PHE A 395 16.20 -11.05 -8.10
N GLU A 396 15.78 -9.95 -8.75
CA GLU A 396 16.17 -9.57 -10.12
C GLU A 396 15.49 -10.38 -11.24
N PRO A 397 15.55 -9.96 -12.52
CA PRO A 397 14.94 -10.70 -13.61
C PRO A 397 15.36 -12.17 -13.66
N THR A 398 14.40 -13.06 -13.96
CA THR A 398 14.67 -14.49 -14.10
C THR A 398 15.75 -14.71 -15.19
N PRO A 399 16.84 -15.43 -14.87
CA PRO A 399 17.88 -15.75 -15.85
C PRO A 399 17.31 -16.43 -17.10
N THR A 400 17.81 -16.05 -18.27
CA THR A 400 17.46 -16.73 -19.53
C THR A 400 18.41 -17.89 -19.80
N LYS A 401 18.08 -18.82 -20.70
CA LYS A 401 18.94 -19.96 -21.06
C LYS A 401 20.37 -19.58 -21.49
N ASN A 402 20.62 -18.31 -21.84
CA ASN A 402 21.90 -17.80 -22.29
C ASN A 402 22.69 -17.01 -21.22
N THR A 403 22.16 -16.82 -20.02
CA THR A 403 22.89 -16.20 -18.90
C THR A 403 23.62 -17.26 -18.10
N SER A 404 24.91 -17.06 -17.83
CA SER A 404 25.68 -17.90 -16.90
C SER A 404 25.01 -17.91 -15.53
N GLN A 405 24.75 -19.10 -14.95
CA GLN A 405 24.18 -19.30 -13.61
C GLN A 405 25.10 -18.72 -12.52
N ALA A 406 25.02 -17.42 -12.29
CA ALA A 406 25.84 -16.71 -11.29
C ALA A 406 25.02 -16.19 -10.10
N GLN A 407 23.70 -16.41 -10.10
CA GLN A 407 22.77 -15.92 -9.08
C GLN A 407 21.69 -16.94 -8.79
N ASP A 408 21.11 -16.83 -7.60
CA ASP A 408 19.95 -17.58 -7.14
C ASP A 408 18.71 -17.20 -7.98
N TYR A 409 17.91 -18.19 -8.36
CA TYR A 409 16.66 -17.97 -9.10
C TYR A 409 15.61 -19.04 -8.80
N VAL A 410 14.35 -18.67 -9.01
CA VAL A 410 13.22 -19.58 -8.97
C VAL A 410 12.71 -19.82 -10.37
N GLN A 411 12.45 -21.08 -10.68
CA GLN A 411 11.76 -21.48 -11.90
C GLN A 411 10.39 -22.05 -11.56
N VAL A 412 9.35 -21.48 -12.16
CA VAL A 412 7.97 -21.97 -12.05
C VAL A 412 7.60 -22.69 -13.35
N GLY A 413 7.16 -23.93 -13.25
CA GLY A 413 6.67 -24.75 -14.36
C GLY A 413 5.20 -25.07 -14.21
N ARG A 414 4.46 -25.15 -15.33
CA ARG A 414 3.05 -25.57 -15.33
C ARG A 414 2.93 -27.09 -15.31
N GLN A 415 2.02 -27.60 -14.50
CA GLN A 415 1.60 -29.00 -14.51
C GLN A 415 0.18 -29.12 -15.07
N HIS A 416 -0.09 -30.21 -15.77
CA HIS A 416 -1.39 -30.50 -16.37
C HIS A 416 -1.87 -31.90 -15.99
N GLY A 417 -3.16 -32.18 -16.20
CA GLY A 417 -3.76 -33.50 -15.96
C GLY A 417 -4.33 -33.71 -14.56
N GLY A 418 -4.27 -32.69 -13.69
CA GLY A 418 -5.01 -32.65 -12.43
C GLY A 418 -6.52 -32.43 -12.63
N THR A 419 -7.28 -32.61 -11.56
CA THR A 419 -8.75 -32.57 -11.58
C THR A 419 -9.33 -31.16 -11.48
N VAL A 420 -8.55 -30.20 -10.98
CA VAL A 420 -8.96 -28.81 -10.81
C VAL A 420 -8.10 -27.92 -11.68
N ARG A 421 -8.74 -27.03 -12.42
CA ARG A 421 -8.14 -26.01 -13.29
C ARG A 421 -9.10 -24.83 -13.42
N GLY A 422 -8.56 -23.66 -13.76
CA GLY A 422 -9.36 -22.47 -14.01
C GLY A 422 -10.21 -22.57 -15.28
N GLY A 423 -11.14 -21.64 -15.44
CA GLY A 423 -11.93 -21.42 -16.66
C GLY A 423 -11.25 -20.52 -17.70
N LEU A 424 -10.03 -20.05 -17.41
CA LEU A 424 -9.24 -19.14 -18.25
C LEU A 424 -8.30 -19.91 -19.20
N ALA A 425 -7.48 -19.19 -19.97
CA ALA A 425 -6.65 -19.75 -21.04
C ALA A 425 -5.49 -20.62 -20.52
N ASP A 426 -4.88 -20.26 -19.39
CA ASP A 426 -3.92 -21.11 -18.71
C ASP A 426 -4.70 -22.17 -17.91
N ASP A 427 -4.63 -23.40 -18.42
CA ASP A 427 -5.37 -24.56 -17.96
C ASP A 427 -4.55 -25.49 -17.05
N SER A 428 -3.46 -24.95 -16.49
CA SER A 428 -2.65 -25.68 -15.53
C SER A 428 -3.47 -26.12 -14.32
N SER A 429 -3.02 -27.22 -13.72
CA SER A 429 -3.68 -27.90 -12.61
C SER A 429 -2.78 -27.99 -11.36
N GLY A 430 -1.75 -27.15 -11.31
CA GLY A 430 -0.65 -27.18 -10.35
C GLY A 430 0.65 -26.70 -10.98
N TRP A 431 1.67 -26.45 -10.15
CA TRP A 431 2.98 -25.96 -10.59
C TRP A 431 4.14 -26.81 -10.09
N THR A 432 5.28 -26.76 -10.78
CA THR A 432 6.59 -27.08 -10.19
C THR A 432 7.28 -25.78 -9.79
N ILE A 433 7.95 -25.77 -8.65
CA ILE A 433 8.70 -24.63 -8.12
C ILE A 433 10.09 -25.12 -7.76
N ASP A 434 11.07 -24.71 -8.55
CA ASP A 434 12.46 -25.06 -8.36
C ASP A 434 13.23 -23.84 -7.85
N PHE A 435 13.68 -23.89 -6.59
CA PHE A 435 14.62 -22.93 -6.01
C PHE A 435 16.03 -23.41 -6.32
N ILE A 436 16.77 -22.64 -7.12
CA ILE A 436 18.07 -23.05 -7.67
C ILE A 436 19.12 -22.03 -7.25
N GLY A 437 20.04 -22.47 -6.39
CA GLY A 437 21.16 -21.65 -5.93
C GLY A 437 22.20 -21.40 -7.02
N ALA A 438 22.98 -20.34 -6.82
CA ALA A 438 24.22 -20.10 -7.54
C ALA A 438 25.22 -21.25 -7.35
N ASP A 439 25.18 -21.91 -6.17
CA ASP A 439 25.73 -23.23 -5.97
C ASP A 439 24.76 -24.30 -6.52
N PRO A 440 25.12 -25.04 -7.58
CA PRO A 440 24.23 -26.04 -8.17
C PRO A 440 23.84 -27.18 -7.22
N GLU A 441 24.53 -27.39 -6.09
CA GLU A 441 24.16 -28.36 -5.07
C GLU A 441 22.97 -27.87 -4.20
N GLN A 442 22.77 -26.56 -4.11
CA GLN A 442 21.66 -25.96 -3.36
C GLN A 442 20.40 -25.92 -4.22
N ARG A 443 19.59 -26.98 -4.08
CA ARG A 443 18.34 -27.12 -4.85
C ARG A 443 17.20 -27.62 -3.99
N TRP A 444 16.06 -26.96 -4.10
CA TRP A 444 14.79 -27.40 -3.53
C TRP A 444 13.73 -27.40 -4.61
N SER A 445 12.92 -28.46 -4.65
CA SER A 445 11.86 -28.61 -5.64
C SER A 445 10.56 -28.92 -4.92
N PHE A 446 9.52 -28.18 -5.29
CA PHE A 446 8.17 -28.37 -4.81
C PHE A 446 7.20 -28.53 -5.98
N SER A 447 6.19 -29.37 -5.78
CA SER A 447 5.09 -29.59 -6.69
C SER A 447 3.81 -29.16 -5.98
N THR A 448 3.01 -28.34 -6.65
CA THR A 448 1.64 -28.04 -6.22
C THR A 448 0.63 -28.74 -7.10
N LYS A 449 -0.54 -29.01 -6.53
CA LYS A 449 -1.71 -29.47 -7.25
C LYS A 449 -2.91 -28.65 -6.81
N HIS A 450 -3.61 -28.04 -7.76
CA HIS A 450 -4.79 -27.26 -7.47
C HIS A 450 -5.86 -28.14 -6.80
N LYS A 451 -6.36 -27.68 -5.66
CA LYS A 451 -7.33 -28.37 -4.81
C LYS A 451 -8.72 -27.76 -4.95
N ALA A 452 -8.82 -26.44 -4.95
CA ALA A 452 -10.07 -25.72 -5.17
C ALA A 452 -9.80 -24.33 -5.75
N ILE A 453 -10.72 -23.82 -6.57
CA ILE A 453 -10.71 -22.43 -7.02
C ILE A 453 -11.22 -21.58 -5.87
N ALA A 454 -10.38 -20.75 -5.25
CA ALA A 454 -10.80 -19.78 -4.26
C ALA A 454 -11.50 -18.59 -4.95
N HIS A 455 -10.88 -18.03 -5.97
CA HIS A 455 -11.42 -16.90 -6.74
C HIS A 455 -11.18 -17.10 -8.23
N GLU A 456 -12.07 -16.60 -9.08
CA GLU A 456 -11.81 -16.50 -10.51
C GLU A 456 -12.57 -15.32 -11.11
N GLN A 457 -11.83 -14.45 -11.80
CA GLN A 457 -12.37 -13.29 -12.49
C GLN A 457 -11.80 -13.23 -13.91
N GLY A 458 -12.66 -13.49 -14.90
CA GLY A 458 -12.31 -13.30 -16.30
C GLY A 458 -12.25 -11.82 -16.68
N LEU A 459 -11.23 -11.46 -17.43
CA LEU A 459 -10.99 -10.11 -17.98
C LEU A 459 -11.02 -10.08 -19.52
N GLY A 460 -11.63 -11.11 -20.12
CA GLY A 460 -11.82 -11.22 -21.57
C GLY A 460 -10.71 -11.99 -22.28
N GLN A 461 -10.99 -12.55 -23.45
CA GLN A 461 -10.02 -13.31 -24.26
C GLN A 461 -9.31 -14.47 -23.53
N GLY A 462 -9.96 -15.07 -22.53
CA GLY A 462 -9.36 -16.12 -21.68
C GLY A 462 -8.29 -15.59 -20.72
N THR A 463 -8.15 -14.28 -20.57
CA THR A 463 -7.28 -13.64 -19.58
C THR A 463 -8.08 -13.32 -18.31
N GLY A 464 -7.38 -13.03 -17.22
CA GLY A 464 -7.97 -12.78 -15.91
C GLY A 464 -7.07 -13.28 -14.79
N LEU A 465 -7.68 -13.43 -13.62
CA LEU A 465 -7.03 -13.98 -12.44
C LEU A 465 -7.81 -15.21 -11.96
N THR A 466 -7.08 -16.26 -11.62
CA THR A 466 -7.59 -17.41 -10.90
C THR A 466 -6.73 -17.65 -9.67
N VAL A 467 -7.37 -17.81 -8.52
CA VAL A 467 -6.71 -18.11 -7.24
C VAL A 467 -7.11 -19.53 -6.83
N PHE A 468 -6.13 -20.35 -6.46
CA PHE A 468 -6.35 -21.72 -6.02
C PHE A 468 -5.84 -21.95 -4.60
N THR A 469 -6.53 -22.82 -3.87
CA THR A 469 -5.89 -23.55 -2.78
C THR A 469 -5.15 -24.74 -3.36
N ASP A 470 -3.98 -25.05 -2.82
CA ASP A 470 -3.08 -26.05 -3.37
C ASP A 470 -2.70 -27.10 -2.33
N GLU A 471 -2.58 -28.34 -2.78
CA GLU A 471 -1.78 -29.37 -2.09
C GLU A 471 -0.34 -29.21 -2.53
N VAL A 472 0.61 -29.29 -1.60
CA VAL A 472 2.03 -29.06 -1.86
C VAL A 472 2.82 -30.27 -1.42
N SER A 473 3.79 -30.69 -2.22
CA SER A 473 4.78 -31.69 -1.81
C SER A 473 6.16 -31.33 -2.33
N GLY A 474 7.22 -31.68 -1.60
CA GLY A 474 8.58 -31.37 -2.02
C GLY A 474 9.57 -31.20 -0.87
N GLY A 475 10.75 -30.68 -1.20
CA GLY A 475 11.84 -30.45 -0.28
C GLY A 475 13.16 -30.27 -1.00
N GLU A 476 14.25 -30.48 -0.27
CA GLU A 476 15.61 -30.49 -0.83
C GLU A 476 15.76 -31.63 -1.84
N VAL A 477 16.40 -31.36 -2.97
CA VAL A 477 16.58 -32.35 -4.03
C VAL A 477 17.50 -33.47 -3.54
N GLY A 478 17.01 -34.72 -3.55
CA GLY A 478 17.72 -35.87 -3.00
C GLY A 478 17.54 -36.06 -1.48
N GLY A 479 16.87 -35.12 -0.81
CA GLY A 479 16.52 -35.19 0.60
C GLY A 479 15.13 -35.77 0.88
N GLU A 480 14.72 -35.69 2.14
CA GLU A 480 13.37 -36.06 2.59
C GLU A 480 12.32 -35.17 1.91
N GLN A 481 11.22 -35.81 1.48
CA GLN A 481 10.10 -35.13 0.82
C GLN A 481 8.96 -34.96 1.81
N HIS A 482 8.38 -33.77 1.84
CA HIS A 482 7.33 -33.39 2.76
C HIS A 482 6.05 -33.03 2.01
N THR A 483 4.94 -32.96 2.75
CA THR A 483 3.66 -32.50 2.24
C THR A 483 3.18 -31.30 3.03
N GLY A 484 2.33 -30.51 2.40
CA GLY A 484 1.61 -29.41 3.03
C GLY A 484 0.60 -28.82 2.07
N TYR A 485 0.37 -27.52 2.20
CA TYR A 485 -0.67 -26.82 1.46
C TYR A 485 -0.28 -25.36 1.28
N GLY A 486 -0.95 -24.70 0.33
CA GLY A 486 -0.70 -23.33 -0.02
C GLY A 486 -1.86 -22.66 -0.75
N ILE A 487 -1.60 -21.44 -1.18
CA ILE A 487 -2.51 -20.64 -1.98
C ILE A 487 -1.70 -19.99 -3.11
N CYS A 488 -2.22 -20.04 -4.34
CA CYS A 488 -1.56 -19.46 -5.50
C CYS A 488 -2.50 -18.56 -6.29
N GLU A 489 -1.92 -17.54 -6.92
CA GLU A 489 -2.59 -16.65 -7.86
C GLU A 489 -1.94 -16.79 -9.23
N GLN A 490 -2.75 -17.12 -10.22
CA GLN A 490 -2.39 -17.17 -11.63
C GLN A 490 -3.06 -16.01 -12.35
N VAL A 491 -2.28 -15.04 -12.81
CA VAL A 491 -2.81 -13.83 -13.43
C VAL A 491 -2.22 -13.59 -14.80
N VAL A 492 -3.11 -13.38 -15.77
CA VAL A 492 -2.78 -12.87 -17.09
C VAL A 492 -3.66 -11.66 -17.33
N LEU A 493 -3.05 -10.50 -17.56
CA LEU A 493 -3.78 -9.27 -17.83
C LEU A 493 -3.91 -9.03 -19.34
N PRO A 494 -5.12 -8.71 -19.84
CA PRO A 494 -5.28 -8.30 -21.22
C PRO A 494 -4.60 -6.94 -21.45
N ALA A 495 -4.22 -6.67 -22.71
CA ALA A 495 -3.72 -5.36 -23.11
C ALA A 495 -4.76 -4.24 -22.92
N SER A 496 -6.05 -4.59 -22.95
CA SER A 496 -7.17 -3.68 -22.69
C SER A 496 -8.43 -4.46 -22.33
N ILE A 497 -9.27 -3.89 -21.47
CA ILE A 497 -10.60 -4.44 -21.16
C ILE A 497 -11.60 -3.98 -22.23
N ASP A 498 -12.28 -4.91 -22.88
CA ASP A 498 -13.34 -4.59 -23.84
C ASP A 498 -14.65 -4.16 -23.14
N ILE A 499 -15.55 -3.51 -23.86
CA ILE A 499 -16.79 -2.96 -23.30
C ILE A 499 -17.69 -4.05 -22.70
N SER A 500 -17.74 -5.24 -23.30
CA SER A 500 -18.57 -6.33 -22.78
C SER A 500 -18.03 -6.88 -21.46
N THR A 501 -16.70 -6.97 -21.35
CA THR A 501 -16.00 -7.35 -20.13
C THR A 501 -16.18 -6.28 -19.05
N ALA A 502 -15.97 -5.00 -19.37
CA ALA A 502 -16.21 -3.89 -18.45
C ALA A 502 -17.67 -3.87 -17.93
N TRP A 503 -18.64 -4.19 -18.80
CA TRP A 503 -20.04 -4.32 -18.43
C TRP A 503 -20.30 -5.51 -17.49
N SER A 504 -19.60 -6.63 -17.68
CA SER A 504 -19.68 -7.77 -16.77
C SER A 504 -19.15 -7.42 -15.38
N ILE A 505 -17.98 -6.77 -15.33
CA ILE A 505 -17.37 -6.26 -14.09
C ILE A 505 -18.34 -5.31 -13.38
N PHE A 506 -18.93 -4.35 -14.11
CA PHE A 506 -19.93 -3.43 -13.56
C PHE A 506 -21.13 -4.16 -12.92
N LYS A 507 -21.65 -5.22 -13.55
CA LYS A 507 -22.76 -6.00 -12.99
C LYS A 507 -22.37 -6.69 -11.68
N ILE A 508 -21.17 -7.28 -11.62
CA ILE A 508 -20.66 -7.94 -10.41
C ILE A 508 -20.62 -6.93 -9.26
N HIS A 509 -20.04 -5.76 -9.48
CA HIS A 509 -19.97 -4.70 -8.47
C HIS A 509 -21.34 -4.20 -8.05
N ARG A 510 -22.26 -4.01 -9.00
CA ARG A 510 -23.66 -3.64 -8.73
C ARG A 510 -24.33 -4.67 -7.82
N ASP A 511 -24.18 -5.95 -8.13
CA ASP A 511 -24.84 -7.06 -7.43
C ASP A 511 -24.27 -7.25 -6.03
N ASN A 512 -22.94 -7.20 -5.88
CA ASN A 512 -22.25 -7.23 -4.58
C ASN A 512 -22.72 -6.10 -3.66
N ASN A 513 -23.00 -4.92 -4.22
CA ASN A 513 -23.47 -3.75 -3.47
C ASN A 513 -25.00 -3.63 -3.40
N ARG A 514 -25.75 -4.63 -3.89
CA ARG A 514 -27.22 -4.68 -3.91
C ARG A 514 -27.86 -3.42 -4.51
N LEU A 515 -27.22 -2.85 -5.53
CA LEU A 515 -27.72 -1.64 -6.21
C LEU A 515 -28.68 -2.02 -7.34
N SER A 516 -29.71 -1.20 -7.57
CA SER A 516 -30.49 -1.31 -8.81
C SER A 516 -29.65 -0.83 -10.00
N THR A 517 -29.91 -1.37 -11.20
CA THR A 517 -29.22 -0.95 -12.43
C THR A 517 -29.35 0.56 -12.64
N THR A 518 -30.51 1.14 -12.36
CA THR A 518 -30.76 2.59 -12.49
C THR A 518 -29.87 3.40 -11.55
N ILE A 519 -29.75 2.99 -10.27
CA ILE A 519 -28.89 3.68 -9.30
C ILE A 519 -27.42 3.56 -9.69
N ALA A 520 -26.98 2.36 -10.08
CA ALA A 520 -25.59 2.14 -10.47
C ALA A 520 -25.20 2.93 -11.73
N LEU A 521 -26.06 2.95 -12.75
CA LEU A 521 -25.86 3.78 -13.95
C LEU A 521 -25.87 5.27 -13.60
N TRP A 522 -26.73 5.72 -12.69
CA TRP A 522 -26.75 7.11 -12.24
C TRP A 522 -25.46 7.50 -11.52
N LYS A 523 -24.90 6.63 -10.66
CA LYS A 523 -23.59 6.85 -10.02
C LYS A 523 -22.48 6.97 -11.06
N MET A 524 -22.46 6.09 -12.05
CA MET A 524 -21.48 6.11 -13.14
C MET A 524 -21.60 7.39 -13.99
N LEU A 525 -22.82 7.78 -14.37
CA LEU A 525 -23.07 9.03 -15.10
C LEU A 525 -22.66 10.25 -14.28
N LYS A 526 -22.99 10.29 -12.98
CA LYS A 526 -22.62 11.38 -12.07
C LYS A 526 -21.09 11.50 -11.97
N ALA A 527 -20.36 10.39 -11.92
CA ALA A 527 -18.90 10.40 -11.94
C ALA A 527 -18.36 11.04 -13.24
N GLY A 528 -18.89 10.60 -14.40
CA GLY A 528 -18.53 11.19 -15.70
C GLY A 528 -18.85 12.68 -15.81
N PHE A 529 -20.02 13.13 -15.32
CA PHE A 529 -20.36 14.55 -15.27
C PHE A 529 -19.53 15.35 -14.28
N ALA A 530 -19.13 14.79 -13.14
CA ALA A 530 -18.25 15.46 -12.19
C ALA A 530 -16.83 15.66 -12.77
N GLU A 531 -16.44 14.81 -13.71
CA GLU A 531 -15.17 14.90 -14.45
C GLU A 531 -15.28 15.89 -15.62
N ALA A 532 -16.36 15.83 -16.40
CA ALA A 532 -16.61 16.71 -17.55
C ALA A 532 -17.08 18.13 -17.17
N GLY A 533 -17.89 18.29 -16.13
CA GLY A 533 -18.41 19.58 -15.65
C GLY A 533 -17.31 20.49 -15.11
N ARG A 534 -16.22 19.91 -14.59
CA ARG A 534 -15.00 20.66 -14.23
C ARG A 534 -14.24 21.19 -15.46
N HIS A 535 -14.42 20.62 -16.64
CA HIS A 535 -13.89 21.16 -17.90
C HIS A 535 -14.73 22.32 -18.47
N ILE A 536 -16.05 22.31 -18.26
CA ILE A 536 -16.97 23.34 -18.79
C ILE A 536 -16.93 24.61 -17.92
N ALA A 537 -16.80 24.48 -16.59
CA ALA A 537 -16.65 25.62 -15.69
C ALA A 537 -15.40 26.47 -15.98
N TRP A 538 -14.35 25.87 -16.54
CA TRP A 538 -13.11 26.57 -16.94
C TRP A 538 -13.23 27.33 -18.27
N LYS A 539 -14.23 27.01 -19.12
CA LYS A 539 -14.49 27.71 -20.40
C LYS A 539 -15.55 28.80 -20.31
N LEU A 540 -16.35 28.83 -19.23
CA LEU A 540 -17.40 29.83 -19.03
C LEU A 540 -17.01 30.94 -18.04
N LEU A 541 -15.87 30.81 -17.35
CA LEU A 541 -15.32 31.80 -16.41
C LEU A 541 -13.89 32.26 -16.79
N GLY A 542 -13.47 32.02 -18.03
CA GLY A 542 -12.21 32.51 -18.61
C GLY A 542 -12.45 33.65 -19.57
#